data_AF-A0A0P0RB99-F1
#
_entry.id   AF-A0A0P0RB99-F1
#
_cell.length_a   1.000
_cell.length_b   1.000
_cell.length_c   1.000
_cell.angle_alpha   90.00
_cell.angle_beta   90.00
_cell.angle_gamma   90.00
#
_symmetry.space_group_name_H-M   'P 1'
#
loop_
_entity.id
_entity.type
_entity.pdbx_description
1 polymer ?
#
loop_
_entity_poly.entity_id
_entity_poly.type
_entity_poly.pdbx_seq_one_letter_code
_entity_poly.pdbx_strand_id
1 'polypeptide(L)' 'MRAIIERQLYHPAVVLPMVSLIQIMVQVDFNLSQAGFVVATNGARAALQRSRELICSLHHCDA' A
#
# COMPACT_ATOMS: atom_id res chain seq x y z
N MET A 1 38.28 -19.46 -4.65
CA MET A 1 37.23 -18.47 -4.31
C MET A 1 35.81 -19.06 -4.17
N ARG A 2 35.45 -20.15 -4.86
CA ARG A 2 34.12 -20.79 -4.75
C ARG A 2 33.79 -21.36 -3.35
N ALA A 3 34.78 -21.97 -2.69
CA ALA A 3 34.62 -22.56 -1.35
C ALA A 3 34.41 -21.54 -0.20
N ILE A 4 34.70 -20.26 -0.44
CA ILE A 4 34.46 -19.17 0.55
C ILE A 4 33.00 -18.71 0.43
N ILE A 5 32.48 -18.63 -0.80
CA ILE A 5 31.08 -18.30 -1.08
C ILE A 5 30.15 -19.39 -0.55
N GLU A 6 30.43 -20.67 -0.83
CA GLU A 6 29.61 -21.79 -0.33
C GLU A 6 29.57 -21.88 1.20
N ARG A 7 30.66 -21.52 1.89
CA ARG A 7 30.69 -21.51 3.37
C ARG A 7 29.94 -20.32 3.96
N GLN A 8 29.94 -19.16 3.32
CA GLN A 8 29.26 -17.95 3.80
C GLN A 8 27.78 -17.86 3.38
N LEU A 9 27.35 -18.60 2.35
CA LEU A 9 25.98 -18.54 1.84
C LEU A 9 24.93 -19.05 2.84
N TYR A 10 25.33 -19.92 3.76
CA TYR A 10 24.49 -20.41 4.87
C TYR A 10 24.87 -19.79 6.23
N HIS A 11 25.80 -18.83 6.27
CA HIS A 11 26.13 -18.15 7.53
C HIS A 11 24.96 -17.25 7.95
N PRO A 12 24.62 -17.19 9.25
CA PRO A 12 23.52 -16.39 9.79
C PRO A 12 23.65 -14.89 9.42
N ALA A 13 24.87 -14.42 9.16
CA ALA A 13 25.17 -13.08 8.70
C ALA A 13 24.57 -12.71 7.33
N VAL A 14 24.18 -13.69 6.50
CA VAL A 14 23.54 -13.45 5.18
C VAL A 14 22.04 -13.70 5.23
N VAL A 15 21.59 -14.67 6.05
CA VAL A 15 20.16 -14.99 6.21
C VAL A 15 19.41 -13.88 6.94
N LEU A 16 19.99 -13.34 8.03
CA LEU A 16 19.40 -12.26 8.82
C LEU A 16 19.10 -10.99 8.00
N PRO A 17 20.04 -10.45 7.18
CA PRO A 17 19.75 -9.28 6.36
C PRO A 17 18.71 -9.57 5.27
N MET A 18 18.66 -10.77 4.70
CA MET A 18 17.61 -11.11 3.72
C MET A 18 16.21 -11.10 4.34
N VAL A 19 16.06 -11.63 5.57
CA VAL A 19 14.79 -11.55 6.31
C VAL A 19 14.43 -10.09 6.62
N SER A 20 15.41 -9.26 7.00
CA SER A 20 15.19 -7.83 7.24
C SER A 20 14.72 -7.10 5.98
N LEU A 21 15.31 -7.40 4.82
CA LEU A 21 14.88 -6.81 3.54
C LEU A 21 13.45 -7.21 3.17
N ILE A 22 13.08 -8.47 3.37
CA ILE A 22 11.70 -8.94 3.15
C ILE A 22 10.73 -8.23 4.10
N GLN A 23 11.09 -8.08 5.39
CA GLN A 23 10.25 -7.36 6.33
C GLN A 23 10.07 -5.89 5.94
N ILE A 24 11.14 -5.20 5.52
CA ILE A 24 11.05 -3.82 5.04
C ILE A 24 10.12 -3.74 3.82
N MET A 25 10.28 -4.65 2.86
CA MET A 25 9.47 -4.66 1.64
C MET A 25 7.99 -4.92 1.93
N VAL A 26 7.68 -5.83 2.86
CA VAL A 26 6.31 -6.09 3.33
C VAL A 26 5.73 -4.91 4.09
N GLN A 27 6.49 -4.25 4.96
CA GLN A 27 6.02 -3.09 5.73
C GLN A 27 5.75 -1.88 4.82
N VAL A 28 6.61 -1.64 3.83
CA VAL A 28 6.42 -0.57 2.85
C VAL A 28 5.18 -0.81 1.99
N ASP A 29 4.98 -2.04 1.51
CA ASP A 29 3.80 -2.41 0.71
C ASP A 29 2.49 -2.31 1.53
N PHE A 30 2.51 -2.76 2.80
CA PHE A 30 1.36 -2.67 3.70
C PHE A 30 1.00 -1.23 4.08
N ASN A 31 1.99 -0.35 4.23
CA ASN A 31 1.74 1.07 4.47
C ASN A 31 1.09 1.73 3.24
N LEU A 32 1.62 1.43 2.05
CA LEU A 32 1.12 2.01 0.81
C LEU A 32 -0.31 1.55 0.47
N SER A 33 -0.62 0.27 0.69
CA SER A 33 -1.97 -0.28 0.45
C SER A 33 -3.01 0.30 1.41
N GLN A 34 -2.68 0.46 2.70
CA GLN A 34 -3.58 1.12 3.66
C GLN A 34 -3.80 2.60 3.32
N ALA A 35 -2.73 3.33 3.01
CA ALA A 35 -2.83 4.73 2.58
C ALA A 35 -3.66 4.85 1.30
N GLY A 36 -3.41 3.98 0.32
CA GLY A 36 -4.16 3.90 -0.92
C GLY A 36 -5.65 3.61 -0.69
N PHE A 37 -5.97 2.70 0.22
CA PHE A 37 -7.37 2.40 0.58
C PHE A 37 -8.07 3.59 1.23
N VAL A 38 -7.43 4.29 2.16
CA VAL A 38 -7.99 5.50 2.79
C VAL A 38 -8.23 6.60 1.76
N VAL A 39 -7.27 6.82 0.86
CA VAL A 39 -7.41 7.82 -0.22
C VAL A 39 -8.51 7.42 -1.20
N ALA A 40 -8.57 6.16 -1.62
CA ALA A 40 -9.60 5.67 -2.55
C ALA A 40 -11.00 5.76 -1.94
N THR A 41 -11.17 5.36 -0.68
CA THR A 41 -12.47 5.42 0.01
C THR A 41 -12.93 6.85 0.27
N ASN A 42 -12.03 7.74 0.71
CA ASN A 42 -12.36 9.15 0.89
C ASN A 42 -12.62 9.85 -0.45
N GLY A 43 -11.84 9.53 -1.49
CA GLY A 43 -12.05 10.02 -2.84
C GLY A 43 -13.40 9.57 -3.41
N ALA A 44 -13.77 8.31 -3.23
CA ALA A 44 -15.07 7.78 -3.63
C ALA A 44 -16.22 8.45 -2.88
N ARG A 45 -16.09 8.66 -1.56
CA ARG A 45 -17.09 9.40 -0.76
C ARG A 45 -17.26 10.84 -1.24
N ALA A 46 -16.15 11.55 -1.48
CA ALA A 46 -16.19 12.91 -1.99
C ALA A 46 -16.82 12.98 -3.39
N ALA A 47 -16.50 12.03 -4.27
CA ALA A 47 -17.09 11.94 -5.60
C ALA A 47 -18.59 11.61 -5.55
N LEU A 48 -19.03 10.73 -4.64
CA LEU A 48 -20.44 10.41 -4.45
C LEU A 48 -21.25 11.56 -3.83
N GLN A 49 -20.65 12.32 -2.91
CA GLN A 49 -21.27 13.52 -2.37
C GLN A 49 -21.42 14.59 -3.46
N ARG A 50 -20.35 14.82 -4.24
CA ARG A 50 -20.38 15.75 -5.37
C ARG A 50 -21.36 15.32 -6.46
N SER A 51 -21.45 14.03 -6.76
CA SER A 51 -22.41 13.54 -7.75
C SER A 51 -23.84 13.71 -7.26
N ARG A 52 -24.12 13.50 -5.96
CA ARG A 52 -25.43 13.78 -5.36
C ARG A 52 -25.76 15.27 -5.40
N GLU A 53 -24.83 16.14 -5.04
CA GLU A 53 -25.03 17.60 -5.14
C GLU A 53 -25.35 18.02 -6.57
N LEU A 54 -24.60 17.50 -7.55
CA LEU A 54 -24.83 17.77 -8.97
C LEU A 54 -26.18 17.24 -9.43
N ILE A 55 -26.54 16.00 -9.10
CA ILE A 55 -27.83 15.41 -9.47
C ILE A 55 -28.98 16.20 -8.83
N CYS A 56 -28.90 16.55 -7.54
CA CYS A 56 -29.92 17.37 -6.88
C CYS A 56 -30.05 18.77 -7.51
N SER A 57 -28.92 19.38 -7.90
CA SER A 57 -28.92 20.68 -8.60
C SER A 57 -29.53 20.60 -10.00
N LEU A 58 -29.35 19.47 -10.69
CA LEU A 58 -29.87 19.25 -12.04
C LEU A 58 -31.35 18.87 -12.04
N HIS A 59 -31.81 18.16 -11.01
CA HIS A 59 -33.18 17.65 -10.92
C HIS A 59 -34.14 18.55 -10.14
N HIS A 60 -33.73 19.74 -9.69
CA HIS A 60 -34.54 20.62 -8.84
C HIS A 60 -35.23 19.80 -7.74
N CYS A 61 -34.42 19.17 -6.87
CA CYS A 61 -34.96 18.57 -5.66
C CYS A 61 -35.50 19.71 -4.78
N ASP A 62 -36.77 20.08 -5.00
CA ASP A 62 -37.55 20.90 -4.09
C ASP A 62 -37.53 20.22 -2.71
N ALA A 63 -37.23 21.03 -1.69
CA ALA A 63 -37.13 20.63 -0.29
C ALA A 63 -38.50 20.23 0.30
#